data_AF-F2IBM4-F1
#
_entry.id   AF-F2IBM4-F1
#
_cell.length_a   1.000
_cell.length_b   1.000
_cell.length_c   1.000
_cell.angle_alpha   90.00
_cell.angle_beta   90.00
_cell.angle_gamma   90.00
#
_symmetry.space_group_name_H-M   'P 1'
#
loop_
_entity.id
_entity.type
_entity.pdbx_description
1 polymer ?
#
loop_
_entity_poly.entity_id
_entity_poly.type
_entity_poly.pdbx_seq_one_letter_code
_entity_poly.pdbx_strand_id
1 'polypeptide(L)'
;MTKAECFRLLGLPSSASEAEIRKQYKKMALRLHPDVNPDPLAHEAFIKLTKAVEIILNPDYKEEIITSRSSRKASTNESDEDRLERMRVAKMRYEQQKMQQAKDNDVYFKSLTSGMRWSIYKYIMRISVALSLAMTLEFFLPVHYETDVLKGSSKSLNSGILKSNITRIELENRGNYFVQNTPYAWMNCYPEVIIETTWFLHTPLKMITTDDVKRYRTHFDFHLGSIRFGLIIFFLIPLHPYLIRKKRVSFSFLYQFSFWGIGFVITYILLTQGRLIHLISFGFL
;
A
#
# COMPACT_ATOMS: atom_id res chain seq x y z
N MET A 1 43.51 -24.24 -13.30
CA MET A 1 43.72 -22.89 -13.84
C MET A 1 45.06 -22.37 -13.35
N THR A 2 46.02 -22.26 -14.26
CA THR A 2 47.30 -21.59 -14.01
C THR A 2 47.13 -20.07 -14.16
N LYS A 3 48.05 -19.26 -13.60
CA LYS A 3 47.99 -17.79 -13.73
C LYS A 3 48.00 -17.37 -15.22
N ALA A 4 48.78 -18.06 -16.04
CA ALA A 4 48.82 -17.87 -17.50
C ALA A 4 47.48 -18.15 -18.19
N GLU A 5 46.76 -19.21 -17.80
CA GLU A 5 45.41 -19.48 -18.31
C GLU A 5 44.39 -18.42 -17.89
N CYS A 6 44.53 -17.85 -16.68
CA CYS A 6 43.65 -16.79 -16.19
C CYS A 6 43.84 -15.49 -16.99
N PHE A 7 45.09 -15.11 -17.28
CA PHE A 7 45.38 -13.95 -18.14
C PHE A 7 44.83 -14.14 -19.56
N ARG A 8 44.97 -15.36 -20.10
CA ARG A 8 44.41 -15.72 -21.40
C ARG A 8 42.88 -15.65 -21.43
N LEU A 9 42.20 -16.02 -20.33
CA LEU A 9 40.74 -15.91 -20.20
C LEU A 9 40.26 -14.45 -20.22
N LEU A 10 41.03 -13.53 -19.63
CA LEU A 10 40.76 -12.09 -19.67
C LEU A 10 41.18 -11.42 -20.99
N GLY A 11 41.94 -12.13 -21.83
CA GLY A 11 42.52 -11.61 -23.07
C GLY A 11 43.62 -10.57 -22.83
N LEU A 12 44.34 -10.68 -21.71
CA LEU A 12 45.42 -9.77 -21.32
C LEU A 12 46.78 -10.48 -21.36
N PRO A 13 47.88 -9.75 -21.64
CA PRO A 13 49.23 -10.30 -21.50
C PRO A 13 49.55 -10.56 -20.02
N SER A 14 50.48 -11.47 -19.75
CA SER A 14 50.94 -11.78 -18.39
C SER A 14 51.64 -10.62 -17.68
N SER A 15 52.00 -9.56 -18.42
CA SER A 15 52.58 -8.31 -17.92
C SER A 15 51.54 -7.22 -17.62
N ALA A 16 50.24 -7.50 -17.80
CA ALA A 16 49.19 -6.51 -17.58
C ALA A 16 49.15 -6.03 -16.12
N SER A 17 48.94 -4.73 -15.93
CA SER A 17 48.84 -4.13 -14.60
C SER A 17 47.54 -4.51 -13.89
N GLU A 18 47.52 -4.43 -12.57
CA GLU A 18 46.31 -4.66 -11.77
C GLU A 18 45.13 -3.76 -12.21
N ALA A 19 45.41 -2.51 -12.58
CA ALA A 19 44.42 -1.57 -13.07
C ALA A 19 43.78 -2.07 -14.39
N GLU A 20 44.57 -2.63 -15.29
CA GLU A 20 44.11 -3.20 -16.57
C GLU A 20 43.29 -4.48 -16.35
N ILE A 21 43.71 -5.34 -15.41
CA ILE A 21 42.99 -6.56 -15.02
C ILE A 21 41.60 -6.21 -14.48
N ARG A 22 41.51 -5.26 -13.54
CA ARG A 22 40.22 -4.81 -12.96
C ARG A 22 39.30 -4.16 -14.01
N LYS A 23 39.88 -3.36 -14.92
CA LYS A 23 39.14 -2.71 -16.00
C LYS A 23 38.54 -3.73 -16.97
N GLN A 24 39.33 -4.73 -17.37
CA GLN A 24 38.90 -5.77 -18.29
C GLN A 24 37.88 -6.71 -17.64
N TYR A 25 38.07 -7.06 -16.36
CA TYR A 25 37.11 -7.80 -15.57
C TYR A 25 35.74 -7.11 -15.58
N LYS A 26 35.68 -5.81 -15.25
CA LYS A 26 34.41 -5.06 -15.22
C LYS A 26 33.69 -5.11 -16.58
N LYS A 27 34.44 -5.03 -17.69
CA LYS A 27 33.89 -5.09 -19.05
C LYS A 27 33.33 -6.48 -19.39
N MET A 28 34.02 -7.55 -19.00
CA MET A 28 33.57 -8.93 -19.23
C MET A 28 32.44 -9.37 -18.29
N ALA A 29 32.49 -8.94 -17.03
CA ALA A 29 31.48 -9.22 -16.01
C ALA A 29 30.09 -8.68 -16.42
N LEU A 30 30.04 -7.46 -16.98
CA LEU A 30 28.80 -6.89 -17.50
C LEU A 30 28.21 -7.69 -18.69
N ARG A 31 29.07 -8.29 -19.53
CA ARG A 31 28.64 -9.09 -20.69
C ARG A 31 28.24 -10.52 -20.32
N LEU A 32 28.78 -11.05 -19.24
CA LEU A 32 28.53 -12.41 -18.76
C LEU A 32 27.55 -12.45 -17.57
N HIS A 33 26.98 -11.30 -17.18
CA HIS A 33 26.05 -11.24 -16.06
C HIS A 33 24.79 -12.06 -16.38
N PRO A 34 24.36 -13.01 -15.51
CA PRO A 34 23.22 -13.89 -15.80
C PRO A 34 21.90 -13.14 -16.01
N ASP A 35 21.74 -11.96 -15.39
CA ASP A 35 20.52 -11.15 -15.60
C ASP A 35 20.49 -10.42 -16.96
N VAL A 36 21.65 -10.22 -17.60
CA VAL A 36 21.77 -9.47 -18.87
C VAL A 36 22.03 -10.42 -20.04
N ASN A 37 22.65 -11.56 -19.79
CA ASN A 37 22.99 -12.56 -20.80
C ASN A 37 22.11 -13.81 -20.65
N PRO A 38 21.22 -14.10 -21.63
CA PRO A 38 20.29 -15.23 -21.57
C PRO A 38 20.92 -16.59 -21.85
N ASP A 39 22.24 -16.68 -22.10
CA ASP A 39 22.93 -17.94 -22.33
C ASP A 39 22.93 -18.81 -21.04
N PRO A 40 22.48 -20.08 -21.09
CA PRO A 40 22.52 -20.99 -19.94
C PRO A 40 23.93 -21.20 -19.37
N LEU A 41 24.99 -20.94 -20.15
CA LEU A 41 26.38 -21.02 -19.73
C LEU A 41 26.94 -19.70 -19.14
N ALA A 42 26.18 -18.60 -19.19
CA ALA A 42 26.63 -17.30 -18.69
C ALA A 42 27.00 -17.35 -17.20
N HIS A 43 26.22 -18.07 -16.39
CA HIS A 43 26.49 -18.25 -14.95
C HIS A 43 27.84 -18.95 -14.71
N GLU A 44 28.12 -20.04 -15.41
CA GLU A 44 29.40 -20.75 -15.27
C GLU A 44 30.58 -19.93 -15.79
N ALA A 45 30.40 -19.22 -16.91
CA ALA A 45 31.41 -18.35 -17.48
C ALA A 45 31.75 -17.18 -16.55
N PHE A 46 30.74 -16.59 -15.90
CA PHE A 46 30.90 -15.54 -14.90
C PHE A 46 31.69 -16.04 -13.69
N ILE A 47 31.35 -17.22 -13.15
CA ILE A 47 32.09 -17.84 -12.04
C ILE A 47 33.56 -18.09 -12.42
N LYS A 48 33.82 -18.59 -13.63
CA LYS A 48 35.19 -18.82 -14.13
C LYS A 48 35.97 -17.51 -14.27
N LEU A 49 35.33 -16.45 -14.76
CA LEU A 49 35.92 -15.12 -14.88
C LEU A 49 36.30 -14.53 -13.52
N THR A 50 35.37 -14.55 -12.55
CA THR A 50 35.62 -14.02 -11.20
C THR A 50 36.77 -14.77 -10.53
N LYS A 51 36.77 -16.10 -10.62
CA LYS A 51 37.84 -16.94 -10.08
C LYS A 51 39.20 -16.68 -10.74
N ALA A 52 39.23 -16.41 -12.05
CA ALA A 52 40.46 -16.09 -12.76
C ALA A 52 41.08 -14.77 -12.27
N VAL A 53 40.25 -13.76 -12.02
CA VAL A 53 40.70 -12.46 -11.51
C VAL A 53 41.21 -12.58 -10.07
N GLU A 54 40.49 -13.33 -9.22
CA GLU A 54 40.94 -13.61 -7.84
C GLU A 54 42.31 -14.30 -7.82
N ILE A 55 42.54 -15.30 -8.69
CA ILE A 55 43.86 -15.98 -8.80
C ILE A 55 44.97 -15.04 -9.29
N ILE A 56 44.66 -14.08 -10.17
CA ILE A 56 45.67 -13.17 -10.71
C ILE A 56 46.08 -12.13 -9.67
N LEU A 57 45.10 -11.56 -8.96
CA LEU A 57 45.28 -10.48 -8.01
C LEU A 57 45.82 -10.97 -6.66
N ASN A 58 45.47 -12.19 -6.24
CA ASN A 58 45.90 -12.74 -4.96
C ASN A 58 46.88 -13.92 -5.19
N PRO A 59 48.19 -13.74 -4.94
CA PRO A 59 49.17 -14.82 -5.09
C PRO A 59 48.91 -16.00 -4.13
N ASP A 60 48.32 -15.73 -2.96
CA ASP A 60 48.08 -16.73 -1.90
C ASP A 60 46.73 -17.46 -2.06
N TYR A 61 45.87 -17.01 -2.97
CA TYR A 61 44.52 -17.54 -3.15
C TYR A 61 44.49 -19.03 -3.56
N LYS A 62 45.58 -19.52 -4.16
CA LYS A 62 45.71 -20.95 -4.48
C LYS A 62 45.96 -21.78 -3.22
N GLU A 63 46.75 -21.28 -2.28
CA GLU A 63 46.96 -21.93 -0.98
C GLU A 63 45.72 -21.80 -0.10
N GLU A 64 45.03 -20.66 -0.11
CA GLU A 64 43.77 -20.46 0.62
C GLU A 64 42.65 -21.37 0.10
N ILE A 65 42.54 -21.62 -1.21
CA ILE A 65 41.61 -22.62 -1.76
C ILE A 65 41.99 -24.04 -1.36
N ILE A 66 43.29 -24.39 -1.39
CA ILE A 66 43.75 -25.75 -1.07
C ILE A 66 43.56 -26.02 0.43
N THR A 67 43.92 -25.07 1.28
CA THR A 67 43.70 -25.12 2.73
C THR A 67 42.21 -25.08 3.08
N SER A 68 41.40 -24.24 2.43
CA SER A 68 39.94 -24.19 2.63
C SER A 68 39.20 -25.41 2.08
N ARG A 69 39.69 -26.03 0.99
CA ARG A 69 39.16 -27.33 0.49
C ARG A 69 39.59 -28.48 1.38
N SER A 70 40.81 -28.46 1.91
CA SER A 70 41.31 -29.45 2.87
C SER A 70 40.51 -29.37 4.18
N SER A 71 40.25 -28.16 4.69
CA SER A 71 39.44 -27.95 5.90
C SER A 71 37.95 -28.25 5.67
N ARG A 72 37.39 -27.98 4.48
CA ARG A 72 36.01 -28.40 4.11
C ARG A 72 35.88 -29.91 3.86
N LYS A 73 36.94 -30.61 3.42
CA LYS A 73 36.92 -32.08 3.30
C LYS A 73 37.12 -32.77 4.65
N ALA A 74 37.92 -32.18 5.54
CA ALA A 74 38.14 -32.69 6.89
C ALA A 74 36.88 -32.61 7.79
N SER A 75 35.91 -31.73 7.48
CA SER A 75 34.65 -31.61 8.24
C SER A 75 33.57 -32.61 7.85
N THR A 76 33.88 -33.66 7.08
CA THR A 76 32.89 -34.67 6.61
C THR A 76 33.20 -36.07 7.14
N ASN A 77 33.68 -36.19 8.37
CA ASN A 77 33.64 -37.44 9.14
C ASN A 77 32.46 -37.39 10.12
N GLU A 78 31.30 -36.98 9.63
CA GLU A 78 30.07 -37.11 10.40
C GLU A 78 29.56 -38.54 10.20
N SER A 79 29.37 -39.30 11.29
CA SER A 79 28.80 -40.64 11.15
C SER A 79 27.38 -40.53 10.59
N ASP A 80 26.94 -41.53 9.83
CA ASP A 80 25.56 -41.55 9.32
C ASP A 80 24.53 -41.50 10.47
N GLU A 81 24.91 -41.97 11.66
CA GLU A 81 24.14 -41.89 12.90
C GLU A 81 24.00 -40.45 13.40
N ASP A 82 25.09 -39.70 13.49
CA ASP A 82 25.07 -38.28 13.89
C ASP A 82 24.19 -37.46 12.96
N ARG A 83 24.28 -37.70 11.64
CA ARG A 83 23.46 -37.02 10.64
C ARG A 83 21.99 -37.34 10.83
N LEU A 84 21.67 -38.61 11.07
CA LEU A 84 20.30 -39.06 11.32
C LEU A 84 19.75 -38.48 12.62
N GLU A 85 20.56 -38.37 13.66
CA GLU A 85 20.20 -37.76 14.93
C GLU A 85 19.92 -36.27 14.77
N ARG A 86 20.77 -35.53 14.05
CA ARG A 86 20.54 -34.10 13.75
C ARG A 86 19.27 -33.88 12.96
N MET A 87 18.99 -34.71 11.95
CA MET A 87 17.73 -34.65 11.20
C MET A 87 16.52 -34.95 12.10
N ARG A 88 16.62 -35.95 12.99
CA ARG A 88 15.57 -36.30 13.94
C ARG A 88 15.29 -35.15 14.93
N VAL A 89 16.34 -34.56 15.52
CA VAL A 89 16.23 -33.42 16.43
C VAL A 89 15.68 -32.19 15.71
N ALA A 90 16.12 -31.90 14.48
CA ALA A 90 15.60 -30.81 13.67
C ALA A 90 14.09 -31.01 13.37
N LYS A 91 13.69 -32.24 13.03
CA LYS A 91 12.28 -32.58 12.83
C LYS A 91 11.45 -32.42 14.10
N MET A 92 11.93 -32.93 15.24
CA MET A 92 11.27 -32.78 16.54
C MET A 92 11.12 -31.29 16.92
N ARG A 93 12.15 -30.47 16.75
CA ARG A 93 12.10 -29.02 17.00
C ARG A 93 11.10 -28.33 16.09
N TYR A 94 11.09 -28.65 14.80
CA TYR A 94 10.14 -28.11 13.84
C TYR A 94 8.69 -28.46 14.22
N GLU A 95 8.43 -29.72 14.60
CA GLU A 95 7.12 -30.17 15.06
C GLU A 95 6.69 -29.46 16.35
N GLN A 96 7.59 -29.33 17.33
CA GLN A 96 7.34 -28.57 18.56
C GLN A 96 7.01 -27.09 18.26
N GLN A 97 7.80 -26.43 17.41
CA GLN A 97 7.54 -25.04 17.01
C GLN A 97 6.19 -24.89 16.31
N LYS A 98 5.84 -25.80 15.39
CA LYS A 98 4.55 -25.78 14.69
C LYS A 98 3.38 -25.97 15.66
N MET A 99 3.51 -26.87 16.62
CA MET A 99 2.50 -27.08 17.66
C MET A 99 2.35 -25.86 18.57
N GLN A 100 3.46 -25.22 18.96
CA GLN A 100 3.43 -24.00 19.76
C GLN A 100 2.76 -22.87 18.99
N GLN A 101 3.14 -22.64 17.73
CA GLN A 101 2.51 -21.64 16.87
C GLN A 101 1.00 -21.87 16.69
N ALA A 102 0.55 -23.12 16.57
CA ALA A 102 -0.87 -23.44 16.50
C ALA A 102 -1.62 -23.09 17.79
N LYS A 103 -1.03 -23.40 18.95
CA LYS A 103 -1.59 -23.01 20.27
C LYS A 103 -1.64 -21.49 20.43
N ASP A 104 -0.56 -20.80 20.09
CA ASP A 104 -0.47 -19.35 20.19
C ASP A 104 -1.49 -18.67 19.26
N ASN A 105 -1.64 -19.17 18.03
CA ASN A 105 -2.65 -18.69 17.08
C ASN A 105 -4.08 -18.92 17.60
N ASP A 106 -4.33 -20.04 18.26
CA ASP A 106 -5.63 -20.35 18.87
C ASP A 106 -5.96 -19.43 20.04
N VAL A 107 -4.98 -19.16 20.91
CA VAL A 107 -5.11 -18.21 22.03
C VAL A 107 -5.33 -16.79 21.48
N TYR A 108 -4.53 -16.39 20.50
CA TYR A 108 -4.63 -15.07 19.88
C TYR A 108 -6.00 -14.87 19.22
N PHE A 109 -6.45 -15.82 18.41
CA PHE A 109 -7.77 -15.76 17.78
C PHE A 109 -8.89 -15.64 18.81
N LYS A 110 -8.86 -16.45 19.89
CA LYS A 110 -9.82 -16.34 20.99
C LYS A 110 -9.80 -14.96 21.62
N SER A 111 -8.62 -14.36 21.82
CA SER A 111 -8.49 -13.01 22.39
C SER A 111 -9.11 -11.92 21.50
N LEU A 112 -9.10 -12.10 20.17
CA LEU A 112 -9.75 -11.17 19.24
C LEU A 112 -11.27 -11.36 19.16
N THR A 113 -11.76 -12.59 19.26
CA THR A 113 -13.20 -12.91 19.13
C THR A 113 -13.98 -12.89 20.44
N SER A 114 -13.36 -12.50 21.54
CA SER A 114 -13.99 -12.50 22.87
C SER A 114 -13.72 -11.21 23.64
N GLY A 115 -14.44 -11.06 24.76
CA GLY A 115 -14.30 -9.92 25.66
C GLY A 115 -14.80 -8.58 25.10
N MET A 116 -14.33 -7.50 25.71
CA MET A 116 -14.78 -6.14 25.42
C MET A 116 -14.39 -5.67 24.01
N ARG A 117 -13.18 -6.04 23.55
CA ARG A 117 -12.68 -5.62 22.22
C ARG A 117 -13.56 -6.15 21.10
N TRP A 118 -14.01 -7.41 21.20
CA TRP A 118 -14.96 -7.98 20.25
C TRP A 118 -16.32 -7.27 20.27
N SER A 119 -16.78 -6.85 21.45
CA SER A 119 -18.01 -6.06 21.56
C SER A 119 -17.88 -4.69 20.88
N ILE A 120 -16.78 -3.97 21.11
CA ILE A 120 -16.47 -2.70 20.42
C ILE A 120 -16.40 -2.92 18.91
N TYR A 121 -15.71 -3.97 18.46
CA TYR A 121 -15.64 -4.34 17.05
C TYR A 121 -17.03 -4.53 16.43
N LYS A 122 -17.94 -5.22 17.12
CA LYS A 122 -19.34 -5.39 16.65
C LYS A 122 -20.07 -4.05 16.52
N TYR A 123 -19.83 -3.09 17.41
CA TYR A 123 -20.41 -1.75 17.29
C TYR A 123 -19.84 -0.99 16.08
N ILE A 124 -18.52 -1.00 15.90
CA ILE A 124 -17.87 -0.42 14.72
C ILE A 124 -18.46 -1.04 13.45
N MET A 125 -18.57 -2.35 13.38
CA MET A 125 -19.17 -3.06 12.24
C MET A 125 -20.62 -2.63 11.98
N ARG A 126 -21.47 -2.57 13.02
CA ARG A 126 -22.88 -2.14 12.88
C ARG A 126 -22.99 -0.71 12.37
N ILE A 127 -22.24 0.22 12.95
CA ILE A 127 -22.21 1.63 12.52
C ILE A 127 -21.71 1.73 11.09
N SER A 128 -20.66 0.99 10.75
CA SER A 128 -20.08 0.95 9.39
C SER A 128 -21.10 0.45 8.36
N VAL A 129 -21.79 -0.64 8.64
CA VAL A 129 -22.86 -1.17 7.76
C VAL A 129 -24.03 -0.19 7.67
N ALA A 130 -24.44 0.43 8.78
CA ALA A 130 -25.49 1.44 8.79
C ALA A 130 -25.11 2.68 7.96
N LEU A 131 -23.87 3.15 8.08
CA LEU A 131 -23.35 4.28 7.30
C LEU A 131 -23.26 3.94 5.81
N SER A 132 -22.78 2.73 5.48
CA SER A 132 -22.79 2.22 4.11
C SER A 132 -24.21 2.19 3.54
N LEU A 133 -25.19 1.72 4.32
CA LEU A 133 -26.58 1.68 3.91
C LEU A 133 -27.14 3.10 3.73
N ALA A 134 -26.90 4.00 4.67
CA ALA A 134 -27.33 5.40 4.58
C ALA A 134 -26.78 6.05 3.31
N MET A 135 -25.48 5.91 3.03
CA MET A 135 -24.85 6.43 1.81
C MET A 135 -25.43 5.82 0.52
N THR A 136 -25.86 4.56 0.55
CA THR A 136 -26.56 3.95 -0.61
C THR A 136 -27.98 4.50 -0.77
N LEU A 137 -28.71 4.70 0.33
CA LEU A 137 -30.08 5.20 0.32
C LEU A 137 -30.14 6.66 -0.14
N GLU A 138 -29.11 7.46 0.15
CA GLU A 138 -28.98 8.84 -0.34
C GLU A 138 -29.07 8.95 -1.88
N PHE A 139 -28.83 7.88 -2.64
CA PHE A 139 -28.99 7.90 -4.09
C PHE A 139 -30.47 7.98 -4.53
N PHE A 140 -31.37 7.42 -3.74
CA PHE A 140 -32.79 7.33 -4.05
C PHE A 140 -33.62 8.42 -3.39
N LEU A 141 -33.06 9.09 -2.39
CA LEU A 141 -33.71 10.19 -1.68
C LEU A 141 -33.61 11.50 -2.49
N PRO A 142 -34.59 12.40 -2.32
CA PRO A 142 -34.52 13.73 -2.91
C PRO A 142 -33.34 14.53 -2.34
N VAL A 143 -32.85 15.49 -3.11
CA VAL A 143 -31.78 16.41 -2.69
C VAL A 143 -32.35 17.59 -1.91
N HIS A 144 -31.59 18.10 -0.95
CA HIS A 144 -31.87 19.37 -0.29
C HIS A 144 -31.17 20.51 -1.00
N TYR A 145 -31.74 21.71 -0.86
CA TYR A 145 -31.17 22.94 -1.38
C TYR A 145 -30.91 23.88 -0.22
N GLU A 146 -29.66 24.33 -0.12
CA GLU A 146 -29.22 25.29 0.88
C GLU A 146 -28.57 26.48 0.19
N THR A 147 -28.75 27.67 0.76
CA THR A 147 -28.12 28.89 0.24
C THR A 147 -26.83 29.18 1.00
N ASP A 148 -25.80 29.60 0.28
CA ASP A 148 -24.53 30.05 0.86
C ASP A 148 -23.99 31.25 0.06
N VAL A 149 -22.94 31.89 0.57
CA VAL A 149 -22.32 33.06 -0.06
C VAL A 149 -20.89 32.76 -0.48
N LEU A 150 -20.58 32.98 -1.75
CA LEU A 150 -19.25 32.84 -2.35
C LEU A 150 -18.40 34.07 -2.00
N LYS A 151 -17.42 33.91 -1.10
CA LYS A 151 -16.49 34.96 -0.68
C LYS A 151 -15.26 35.10 -1.57
N GLY A 152 -14.82 34.00 -2.18
CA GLY A 152 -13.60 34.02 -2.98
C GLY A 152 -13.44 32.81 -3.88
N SER A 153 -12.61 32.96 -4.91
CA SER A 153 -12.26 31.90 -5.86
C SER A 153 -10.83 32.06 -6.35
N SER A 154 -10.07 30.96 -6.35
CA SER A 154 -8.72 30.89 -6.89
C SER A 154 -8.59 29.72 -7.85
N LYS A 155 -8.25 30.02 -9.11
CA LYS A 155 -8.07 29.00 -10.14
C LYS A 155 -6.86 28.14 -9.79
N SER A 156 -7.04 26.82 -9.89
CA SER A 156 -5.95 25.86 -9.79
C SER A 156 -5.77 25.17 -11.15
N LEU A 157 -4.51 24.86 -11.48
CA LEU A 157 -4.16 23.99 -12.62
C LEU A 157 -4.14 22.51 -12.21
N ASN A 158 -4.46 22.21 -10.95
CA ASN A 158 -4.47 20.84 -10.46
C ASN A 158 -5.69 20.08 -11.00
N SER A 159 -5.49 18.78 -11.20
CA SER A 159 -6.59 17.86 -11.48
C SER A 159 -7.27 17.40 -10.20
N GLY A 160 -8.60 17.34 -10.25
CA GLY A 160 -9.47 16.75 -9.26
C GLY A 160 -9.53 15.22 -9.32
N ILE A 161 -10.26 14.62 -8.38
CA ILE A 161 -10.55 13.18 -8.37
C ILE A 161 -11.52 12.84 -9.51
N LEU A 162 -12.48 13.73 -9.79
CA LEU A 162 -13.51 13.52 -10.79
C LEU A 162 -13.24 14.26 -12.10
N LYS A 163 -12.59 15.43 -12.05
CA LYS A 163 -12.42 16.34 -13.19
C LYS A 163 -10.98 16.83 -13.34
N SER A 164 -10.53 17.04 -14.58
CA SER A 164 -9.14 17.39 -14.89
C SER A 164 -8.71 18.80 -14.47
N ASN A 165 -9.64 19.74 -14.32
CA ASN A 165 -9.37 21.12 -13.91
C ASN A 165 -10.33 21.53 -12.81
N ILE A 166 -9.79 21.96 -11.66
CA ILE A 166 -10.58 22.39 -10.50
C ILE A 166 -10.21 23.81 -10.06
N THR A 167 -11.16 24.47 -9.42
CA THR A 167 -11.02 25.81 -8.85
C THR A 167 -11.32 25.73 -7.36
N ARG A 168 -10.49 26.37 -6.54
CA ARG A 168 -10.77 26.49 -5.10
C ARG A 168 -11.74 27.64 -4.90
N ILE A 169 -12.80 27.40 -4.15
CA ILE A 169 -13.77 28.41 -3.74
C ILE A 169 -13.84 28.49 -2.21
N GLU A 170 -14.20 29.66 -1.72
CA GLU A 170 -14.44 29.92 -0.30
C GLU A 170 -15.89 30.34 -0.11
N LEU A 171 -16.62 29.54 0.65
CA LEU A 171 -18.00 29.77 1.05
C LEU A 171 -18.04 30.33 2.46
N GLU A 172 -18.98 31.22 2.74
CA GLU A 172 -19.13 31.88 4.04
C GLU A 172 -19.35 30.89 5.19
N ASN A 173 -20.33 30.00 5.05
CA ASN A 173 -20.71 29.10 6.14
C ASN A 173 -19.95 27.78 6.12
N ARG A 174 -19.54 27.31 4.93
CA ARG A 174 -18.96 25.98 4.75
C ARG A 174 -17.45 25.98 4.53
N GLY A 175 -16.83 27.16 4.37
CA GLY A 175 -15.39 27.32 4.20
C GLY A 175 -14.90 26.91 2.82
N ASN A 176 -13.74 26.25 2.76
CA ASN A 176 -13.03 26.01 1.50
C ASN A 176 -13.47 24.72 0.79
N TYR A 177 -13.79 24.81 -0.49
CA TYR A 177 -14.10 23.68 -1.37
C TYR A 177 -13.35 23.76 -2.69
N PHE A 178 -13.33 22.63 -3.40
CA PHE A 178 -12.90 22.57 -4.78
C PHE A 178 -14.10 22.26 -5.67
N VAL A 179 -14.23 22.96 -6.79
CA VAL A 179 -15.29 22.76 -7.77
C VAL A 179 -14.69 22.62 -9.16
N GLN A 180 -15.40 21.96 -10.07
CA GLN A 180 -14.99 21.87 -11.47
C GLN A 180 -14.79 23.27 -12.07
N ASN A 181 -13.67 23.48 -12.74
CA ASN A 181 -13.39 24.72 -13.45
C ASN A 181 -14.43 24.92 -14.58
N THR A 182 -15.12 26.05 -14.57
CA THR A 182 -15.98 26.47 -15.67
C THR A 182 -15.52 27.80 -16.25
N PRO A 183 -15.84 28.07 -17.54
CA PRO A 183 -15.53 29.35 -18.14
C PRO A 183 -16.30 30.50 -17.47
N TYR A 184 -15.55 31.55 -17.09
CA TYR A 184 -15.96 32.93 -16.73
C TYR A 184 -16.75 33.21 -15.43
N ALA A 185 -16.12 34.05 -14.59
CA ALA A 185 -16.64 35.12 -13.72
C ALA A 185 -17.88 34.89 -12.82
N TRP A 186 -17.94 33.81 -12.04
CA TRP A 186 -18.94 33.72 -10.95
C TRP A 186 -18.80 34.82 -9.89
N MET A 187 -17.56 35.25 -9.66
CA MET A 187 -17.23 36.17 -8.56
C MET A 187 -17.73 37.59 -8.77
N ASN A 188 -18.05 37.98 -10.00
CA ASN A 188 -18.35 39.38 -10.33
C ASN A 188 -19.85 39.66 -10.49
N CYS A 189 -20.70 38.64 -10.51
CA CYS A 189 -22.11 38.81 -10.86
C CYS A 189 -23.07 38.43 -9.72
N TYR A 190 -22.82 37.33 -8.97
CA TYR A 190 -23.74 36.86 -7.92
C TYR A 190 -23.00 36.13 -6.79
N PRO A 191 -22.88 36.74 -5.58
CA PRO A 191 -22.24 36.09 -4.45
C PRO A 191 -23.14 35.00 -3.84
N GLU A 192 -24.46 35.08 -3.99
CA GLU A 192 -25.39 34.07 -3.49
C GLU A 192 -25.38 32.82 -4.39
N VAL A 193 -25.18 31.66 -3.77
CA VAL A 193 -25.14 30.37 -4.44
C VAL A 193 -26.09 29.39 -3.77
N ILE A 194 -26.67 28.49 -4.56
CA ILE A 194 -27.52 27.40 -4.08
C ILE A 194 -26.69 26.11 -4.13
N ILE A 195 -26.69 25.34 -3.06
CA ILE A 195 -25.94 24.10 -2.91
C ILE A 195 -26.94 22.95 -2.82
N GLU A 196 -26.81 22.00 -3.74
CA GLU A 196 -27.49 20.70 -3.66
C GLU A 196 -26.76 19.82 -2.64
N THR A 197 -27.42 19.42 -1.56
CA THR A 197 -26.87 18.56 -0.51
C THR A 197 -27.58 17.21 -0.42
N THR A 198 -26.87 16.19 0.08
CA THR A 198 -27.48 14.88 0.36
C THR A 198 -28.37 14.93 1.59
N TRP A 199 -29.34 14.02 1.67
CA TRP A 199 -30.35 14.04 2.74
C TRP A 199 -29.78 13.81 4.14
N PHE A 200 -28.98 12.76 4.35
CA PHE A 200 -28.55 12.37 5.71
C PHE A 200 -27.25 13.02 6.13
N LEU A 201 -26.26 13.03 5.25
CA LEU A 201 -24.91 13.52 5.54
C LEU A 201 -24.69 14.97 5.13
N HIS A 202 -25.71 15.64 4.56
CA HIS A 202 -25.66 17.02 4.07
C HIS A 202 -24.40 17.30 3.23
N THR A 203 -23.99 16.28 2.47
CA THR A 203 -22.77 16.32 1.68
C THR A 203 -23.02 17.15 0.43
N PRO A 204 -22.23 18.21 0.17
CA PRO A 204 -22.46 19.09 -0.97
C PRO A 204 -22.15 18.36 -2.28
N LEU A 205 -23.14 18.21 -3.15
CA LEU A 205 -23.02 17.50 -4.42
C LEU A 205 -22.72 18.47 -5.56
N LYS A 206 -23.51 19.54 -5.65
CA LYS A 206 -23.41 20.55 -6.71
C LYS A 206 -23.66 21.94 -6.16
N MET A 207 -23.00 22.90 -6.76
CA MET A 207 -23.27 24.32 -6.60
C MET A 207 -24.00 24.79 -7.85
N ILE A 208 -25.06 25.55 -7.65
CA ILE A 208 -25.86 26.20 -8.66
C ILE A 208 -25.69 27.70 -8.46
N THR A 209 -25.31 28.39 -9.52
CA THR A 209 -25.34 29.84 -9.56
C THR A 209 -26.35 30.28 -10.61
N THR A 210 -27.10 31.33 -10.28
CA THR A 210 -28.12 31.91 -11.16
C THR A 210 -27.61 33.26 -11.60
N ASP A 211 -27.34 33.38 -12.90
CA ASP A 211 -27.35 34.65 -13.60
C ASP A 211 -28.79 34.95 -14.05
N ASP A 212 -29.15 36.21 -14.28
CA ASP A 212 -30.52 36.64 -14.65
C ASP A 212 -31.08 35.87 -15.86
N VAL A 213 -30.19 35.28 -16.67
CA VAL A 213 -30.53 34.57 -17.92
C VAL A 213 -30.19 33.07 -17.90
N LYS A 214 -29.21 32.62 -17.09
CA LYS A 214 -28.68 31.23 -17.14
C LYS A 214 -28.33 30.65 -15.78
N ARG A 215 -28.69 29.38 -15.60
CA ARG A 215 -28.28 28.57 -14.44
C ARG A 215 -27.00 27.81 -14.76
N TYR A 216 -25.94 28.10 -14.02
CA TYR A 216 -24.69 27.35 -14.09
C TYR A 216 -24.66 26.32 -12.98
N ARG A 217 -24.22 25.10 -13.30
CA ARG A 217 -24.15 23.98 -12.36
C ARG A 217 -22.75 23.40 -12.34
N THR A 218 -22.17 23.29 -11.16
CA THR A 218 -20.84 22.73 -10.97
C THR A 218 -20.76 21.74 -9.85
N HIS A 219 -19.99 20.69 -10.09
CA HIS A 219 -19.79 19.63 -9.12
C HIS A 219 -18.65 19.98 -8.17
N PHE A 220 -18.82 19.62 -6.91
CA PHE A 220 -17.75 19.63 -5.94
C PHE A 220 -16.77 18.47 -6.22
N ASP A 221 -15.48 18.73 -5.99
CA ASP A 221 -14.38 17.77 -6.09
C ASP A 221 -13.61 17.72 -4.76
N PHE A 222 -12.76 16.71 -4.56
CA PHE A 222 -12.00 16.48 -3.32
C PHE A 222 -12.84 16.50 -2.03
N HIS A 223 -14.06 15.97 -2.09
CA HIS A 223 -14.95 15.89 -0.93
C HIS A 223 -15.57 14.49 -0.80
N LEU A 224 -16.30 14.25 0.30
CA LEU A 224 -16.87 12.95 0.65
C LEU A 224 -17.75 12.36 -0.48
N GLY A 225 -18.53 13.20 -1.15
CA GLY A 225 -19.38 12.79 -2.27
C GLY A 225 -18.59 12.31 -3.49
N SER A 226 -17.39 12.85 -3.74
CA SER A 226 -16.52 12.43 -4.85
C SER A 226 -16.03 10.99 -4.71
N ILE A 227 -15.79 10.54 -3.47
CA ILE A 227 -15.27 9.19 -3.17
C ILE A 227 -16.35 8.25 -2.58
N ARG A 228 -17.63 8.64 -2.65
CA ARG A 228 -18.74 7.95 -1.98
C ARG A 228 -18.81 6.46 -2.26
N PHE A 229 -18.62 6.05 -3.52
CA PHE A 229 -18.72 4.64 -3.92
C PHE A 229 -17.58 3.80 -3.33
N GLY A 230 -16.38 4.37 -3.26
CA GLY A 230 -15.26 3.75 -2.56
C GLY A 230 -15.55 3.62 -1.06
N LEU A 231 -16.15 4.64 -0.44
CA LEU A 231 -16.50 4.62 0.98
C LEU A 231 -17.58 3.59 1.32
N ILE A 232 -18.59 3.39 0.47
CA ILE A 232 -19.61 2.35 0.64
C ILE A 232 -18.94 0.98 0.75
N ILE A 233 -18.06 0.63 -0.21
CA ILE A 233 -17.34 -0.66 -0.19
C ILE A 233 -16.40 -0.74 1.01
N PHE A 234 -15.70 0.34 1.31
CA PHE A 234 -14.77 0.45 2.44
C PHE A 234 -15.47 0.17 3.78
N PHE A 235 -16.68 0.69 3.98
CA PHE A 235 -17.46 0.47 5.18
C PHE A 235 -18.10 -0.93 5.28
N LEU A 236 -18.06 -1.74 4.22
CA LEU A 236 -18.48 -3.14 4.29
C LEU A 236 -17.34 -4.09 4.70
N ILE A 237 -16.08 -3.63 4.70
CA ILE A 237 -14.91 -4.44 5.08
C ILE A 237 -15.04 -5.11 6.48
N PRO A 238 -15.54 -4.45 7.54
CA PRO A 238 -15.67 -5.07 8.87
C PRO A 238 -16.64 -6.26 8.91
N LEU A 239 -17.50 -6.40 7.90
CA LEU A 239 -18.45 -7.51 7.79
C LEU A 239 -17.72 -8.83 7.51
N HIS A 240 -16.64 -8.81 6.73
CA HIS A 240 -15.93 -10.02 6.33
C HIS A 240 -15.34 -10.81 7.52
N PRO A 241 -14.56 -10.21 8.45
CA PRO A 241 -14.10 -10.92 9.65
C PRO A 241 -15.26 -11.38 10.53
N TYR A 242 -16.34 -10.60 10.60
CA TYR A 242 -17.52 -10.92 11.42
C TYR A 242 -18.25 -12.17 10.94
N LEU A 243 -18.39 -12.35 9.62
CA LEU A 243 -19.09 -13.49 9.01
C LEU A 243 -18.21 -14.74 8.93
N ILE A 244 -16.96 -14.62 8.49
CA ILE A 244 -16.14 -15.79 8.16
C ILE A 244 -15.54 -16.43 9.42
N ARG A 245 -15.09 -15.64 10.40
CA ARG A 245 -14.51 -16.10 11.69
C ARG A 245 -13.54 -17.30 11.55
N LYS A 246 -12.68 -17.29 10.54
CA LYS A 246 -11.65 -18.33 10.31
C LYS A 246 -10.30 -17.88 10.85
N LYS A 247 -9.54 -18.82 11.43
CA LYS A 247 -8.16 -18.63 11.93
C LYS A 247 -7.15 -18.47 10.78
N ARG A 248 -7.23 -17.36 10.05
CA ARG A 248 -6.36 -17.02 8.91
C ARG A 248 -5.67 -15.69 9.18
N VAL A 249 -4.51 -15.48 8.58
CA VAL A 249 -3.79 -14.18 8.65
C VAL A 249 -4.69 -13.05 8.14
N SER A 250 -5.48 -13.30 7.09
CA SER A 250 -6.44 -12.33 6.56
C SER A 250 -7.51 -11.89 7.56
N PHE A 251 -7.92 -12.77 8.49
CA PHE A 251 -8.86 -12.40 9.56
C PHE A 251 -8.22 -11.39 10.49
N SER A 252 -7.02 -11.68 11.00
CA SER A 252 -6.30 -10.80 11.92
C SER A 252 -6.01 -9.44 11.29
N PHE A 253 -5.56 -9.42 10.03
CA PHE A 253 -5.30 -8.19 9.29
C PHE A 253 -6.56 -7.35 9.14
N LEU A 254 -7.64 -7.92 8.59
CA LEU A 254 -8.88 -7.19 8.36
C LEU A 254 -9.56 -6.77 9.67
N TYR A 255 -9.45 -7.57 10.73
CA TYR A 255 -9.92 -7.20 12.06
C TYR A 255 -9.21 -5.94 12.57
N GLN A 256 -7.87 -5.91 12.55
CA GLN A 256 -7.10 -4.76 13.04
C GLN A 256 -7.34 -3.52 12.17
N PHE A 257 -7.37 -3.71 10.84
CA PHE A 257 -7.68 -2.64 9.89
C PHE A 257 -9.05 -2.03 10.13
N SER A 258 -10.06 -2.86 10.39
CA SER A 258 -11.41 -2.40 10.69
C SER A 258 -11.50 -1.72 12.05
N PHE A 259 -10.84 -2.27 13.07
CA PHE A 259 -10.88 -1.72 14.42
C PHE A 259 -10.24 -0.33 14.48
N TRP A 260 -9.03 -0.18 13.94
CA TRP A 260 -8.28 1.07 14.03
C TRP A 260 -8.52 2.00 12.84
N GLY A 261 -8.40 1.49 11.61
CA GLY A 261 -8.54 2.30 10.41
C GLY A 261 -9.97 2.77 10.20
N ILE A 262 -10.91 1.83 10.08
CA ILE A 262 -12.32 2.17 9.82
C ILE A 262 -12.95 2.89 11.01
N GLY A 263 -12.65 2.46 12.24
CA GLY A 263 -13.08 3.16 13.45
C GLY A 263 -12.65 4.64 13.47
N PHE A 264 -11.40 4.93 13.11
CA PHE A 264 -10.90 6.30 13.02
C PHE A 264 -11.62 7.11 11.93
N VAL A 265 -11.78 6.53 10.72
CA VAL A 265 -12.45 7.20 9.60
C VAL A 265 -13.90 7.52 9.91
N ILE A 266 -14.65 6.60 10.51
CA ILE A 266 -16.04 6.83 10.96
C ILE A 266 -16.08 8.00 11.95
N THR A 267 -15.20 7.97 12.95
CA THR A 267 -15.13 9.02 13.98
C THR A 267 -14.85 10.38 13.35
N TYR A 268 -13.87 10.46 12.44
CA TYR A 268 -13.54 11.68 11.71
C TYR A 268 -14.72 12.19 10.86
N ILE A 269 -15.39 11.31 10.11
CA ILE A 269 -16.50 11.71 9.24
C ILE A 269 -17.68 12.25 10.05
N LEU A 270 -18.01 11.59 11.16
CA LEU A 270 -19.16 11.99 12.00
C LEU A 270 -18.89 13.29 12.76
N LEU A 271 -17.66 13.51 13.23
CA LEU A 271 -17.31 14.72 13.98
C LEU A 271 -17.04 15.95 13.08
N THR A 272 -16.82 15.75 11.79
CA THR A 272 -16.59 16.87 10.85
C THR A 272 -17.91 17.42 10.31
N GLN A 273 -17.97 18.75 10.18
CA GLN A 273 -19.09 19.48 9.53
C GLN A 273 -20.47 19.20 10.13
N GLY A 274 -20.56 18.96 11.45
CA GLY A 274 -21.85 18.76 12.13
C GLY A 274 -22.62 17.49 11.69
N ARG A 275 -22.01 16.60 10.91
CA ARG A 275 -22.71 15.45 10.29
C ARG A 275 -23.34 14.49 11.29
N LEU A 276 -22.75 14.34 12.48
CA LEU A 276 -23.36 13.55 13.54
C LEU A 276 -24.72 14.11 13.97
N ILE A 277 -24.86 15.43 14.05
CA ILE A 277 -26.12 16.09 14.41
C ILE A 277 -27.16 15.85 13.32
N HIS A 278 -26.79 16.08 12.07
CA HIS A 278 -27.63 15.79 10.91
C HIS A 278 -28.06 14.32 10.82
N LEU A 279 -27.15 13.39 11.11
CA LEU A 279 -27.46 11.96 11.09
C LEU A 279 -28.46 11.60 12.19
N ILE A 280 -28.29 12.15 13.39
CA ILE A 280 -29.21 11.93 14.52
C ILE A 280 -30.58 12.57 14.25
N SER A 281 -30.60 13.74 13.60
CA SER A 281 -31.84 14.44 13.22
C SER A 281 -32.46 13.92 11.93
N PHE A 282 -31.96 12.83 11.34
CA PHE A 282 -32.43 12.30 10.04
C PHE A 282 -32.46 13.34 8.91
N GLY A 283 -31.56 14.33 8.97
CA GLY A 283 -31.43 15.38 7.96
C GLY A 283 -32.37 16.57 8.13
N PHE A 284 -33.15 16.65 9.22
CA PHE A 284 -34.09 17.76 9.46
C PHE A 284 -33.46 19.03 10.05
N LEU A 285 -32.23 18.91 10.55
CA LEU A 285 -31.41 20.06 10.97
C LEU A 285 -30.41 20.40 9.88
#